data_AF-X0WUA8-F1
#
_entry.id   AF-X0WUA8-F1
#
_cell.length_a   1.000
_cell.length_b   1.000
_cell.length_c   1.000
_cell.angle_alpha   90.00
_cell.angle_beta   90.00
_cell.angle_gamma   90.00
#
_symmetry.space_group_name_H-M   'P 1'
#
loop_
_entity.id
_entity.type
_entity.pdbx_description
1 polymer ?
#
loop_
_entity_poly.entity_id
_entity_poly.type
_entity_poly.pdbx_seq_one_letter_code
_entity_poly.pdbx_strand_id
1 'polypeptide(L)'
;TVTNDGTTNLTVSTITITGTDAAEFSIQNDNASNQTLVPGASATFQVVFSPTSTGSKSATLSIPSDDPDEATVNIILSGTGTEGAPPAVGAEVYPPNKLGILAPWLGLALILALAAGWGILSLRRGQAH
;
A
#
# COMPACT_ATOMS: atom_id res chain seq x y z
N THR A 1 -3.94 5.84 -10.96
CA THR A 1 -3.70 6.39 -12.30
C THR A 1 -4.54 7.62 -12.48
N VAL A 2 -3.97 8.69 -13.04
CA VAL A 2 -4.69 9.88 -13.49
C VAL A 2 -4.78 9.80 -15.00
N THR A 3 -5.97 10.02 -15.55
CA THR A 3 -6.21 10.05 -17.00
C THR A 3 -6.90 11.36 -17.34
N ASN A 4 -6.47 11.99 -18.44
CA ASN A 4 -7.19 13.11 -19.01
C ASN A 4 -8.20 12.61 -20.06
N ASP A 5 -9.46 12.48 -19.67
CA ASP A 5 -10.57 12.10 -20.56
C ASP A 5 -11.24 13.31 -21.25
N GLY A 6 -10.74 14.52 -21.00
CA GLY A 6 -11.21 15.76 -21.60
C GLY A 6 -10.64 16.01 -23.00
N THR A 7 -11.04 17.15 -23.58
CA THR A 7 -10.58 17.60 -24.91
C THR A 7 -9.47 18.66 -24.86
N THR A 8 -9.13 19.15 -23.67
CA THR A 8 -8.06 20.12 -23.43
C THR A 8 -6.96 19.51 -22.55
N ASN A 9 -5.78 20.12 -22.52
CA ASN A 9 -4.73 19.68 -21.61
C ASN A 9 -5.19 19.80 -20.14
N LEU A 10 -4.80 18.83 -19.33
CA LEU A 10 -5.02 18.79 -17.88
C LEU A 10 -3.68 18.95 -17.17
N THR A 11 -3.54 19.97 -16.34
CA THR A 11 -2.36 20.19 -15.50
C THR A 11 -2.62 19.67 -14.10
N VAL A 12 -1.91 18.63 -13.71
CA VAL A 12 -1.96 18.05 -12.37
C VAL A 12 -0.92 18.75 -11.50
N SER A 13 -1.36 19.31 -10.39
CA SER A 13 -0.47 19.93 -9.39
C SER A 13 0.12 18.87 -8.45
N THR A 14 0.95 19.27 -7.48
CA THR A 14 1.56 18.34 -6.53
C THR A 14 0.51 17.54 -5.75
N ILE A 15 0.57 16.22 -5.88
CA ILE A 15 -0.27 15.28 -5.15
C ILE A 15 0.22 15.19 -3.72
N THR A 16 -0.69 15.20 -2.75
CA THR A 16 -0.34 15.20 -1.32
C THR A 16 -1.18 14.20 -0.53
N ILE A 17 -0.65 13.73 0.59
CA ILE A 17 -1.39 12.96 1.58
C ILE A 17 -1.49 13.80 2.85
N THR A 18 -2.71 13.93 3.36
CA THR A 18 -3.03 14.71 4.56
C THR A 18 -3.89 13.88 5.52
N GLY A 19 -4.12 14.39 6.73
CA GLY A 19 -4.92 13.71 7.76
C GLY A 19 -4.08 13.13 8.90
N THR A 20 -4.77 12.51 9.86
CA THR A 20 -4.18 12.09 11.14
C THR A 20 -3.08 11.05 10.98
N ASP A 21 -3.28 10.03 10.14
CA ASP A 21 -2.31 8.96 9.93
C ASP A 21 -1.52 9.14 8.62
N ALA A 22 -1.40 10.36 8.09
CA ALA A 22 -0.75 10.61 6.80
C ALA A 22 0.69 10.07 6.72
N ALA A 23 1.42 10.07 7.84
CA ALA A 23 2.79 9.54 7.91
C ALA A 23 2.87 8.01 7.66
N GLU A 24 1.76 7.28 7.80
CA GLU A 24 1.68 5.84 7.53
C GLU A 24 1.51 5.53 6.04
N PHE A 25 1.28 6.56 5.22
CA PHE A 25 1.12 6.42 3.78
C PHE A 25 2.18 7.26 3.06
N SER A 26 2.73 6.74 1.97
CA SER A 26 3.71 7.44 1.15
C SER A 26 3.37 7.34 -0.33
N ILE A 27 3.67 8.39 -1.07
CA ILE A 27 3.58 8.38 -2.54
C ILE A 27 4.94 7.93 -3.09
N GLN A 28 4.92 6.92 -3.96
CA GLN A 28 6.10 6.41 -4.66
C GLN A 28 5.86 6.41 -6.17
N ASN A 29 6.95 6.44 -6.94
CA ASN A 29 6.92 6.42 -8.41
C ASN A 29 5.93 7.44 -9.00
N ASP A 30 5.93 8.65 -8.44
CA ASP A 30 5.00 9.71 -8.82
C ASP A 30 5.38 10.31 -10.18
N ASN A 31 4.68 9.86 -11.22
CA ASN A 31 4.80 10.40 -12.56
C ASN A 31 3.59 11.30 -12.91
N ALA A 32 2.76 11.70 -11.94
CA ALA A 32 1.55 12.49 -12.17
C ALA A 32 1.67 13.92 -11.61
N SER A 33 2.34 14.11 -10.48
CA SER A 33 2.55 15.45 -9.92
C SER A 33 3.30 16.37 -10.88
N ASN A 34 2.81 17.61 -10.97
CA ASN A 34 3.38 18.67 -11.80
C ASN A 34 3.48 18.29 -13.30
N GLN A 35 2.61 17.40 -13.77
CA GLN A 35 2.55 17.00 -15.17
C GLN A 35 1.38 17.66 -15.90
N THR A 36 1.58 17.90 -17.19
CA THR A 36 0.49 18.23 -18.10
C THR A 36 0.17 17.01 -18.95
N LEU A 37 -1.05 16.51 -18.81
CA LEU A 37 -1.59 15.40 -19.59
C LEU A 37 -2.34 15.96 -20.79
N VAL A 38 -1.89 15.65 -22.00
CA VAL A 38 -2.67 15.93 -23.22
C VAL A 38 -3.93 15.05 -23.26
N PRO A 39 -4.96 15.41 -24.05
CA PRO A 39 -6.18 14.58 -24.18
C PRO A 39 -5.88 13.11 -24.46
N GLY A 40 -6.48 12.22 -23.67
CA GLY A 40 -6.30 10.77 -23.74
C GLY A 40 -5.02 10.23 -23.10
N ALA A 41 -4.14 11.08 -22.56
CA ALA A 41 -2.93 10.65 -21.88
C ALA A 41 -3.19 10.26 -20.41
N SER A 42 -2.32 9.40 -19.87
CA SER A 42 -2.38 8.95 -18.48
C SER A 42 -1.02 9.02 -17.80
N ALA A 43 -1.06 9.23 -16.49
CA ALA A 43 0.09 9.15 -15.59
C ALA A 43 -0.21 8.26 -14.38
N THR A 44 0.84 7.67 -13.82
CA THR A 44 0.73 6.74 -12.69
C THR A 44 1.56 7.22 -11.51
N PHE A 45 1.06 6.90 -10.32
CA PHE A 45 1.77 7.00 -9.05
C PHE A 45 1.32 5.82 -8.18
N GLN A 46 2.09 5.51 -7.15
CA GLN A 46 1.81 4.43 -6.20
C GLN A 46 1.61 5.02 -4.81
N VAL A 47 0.66 4.46 -4.06
CA VAL A 47 0.46 4.76 -2.64
C VAL A 47 0.87 3.53 -1.84
N VAL A 48 1.82 3.70 -0.93
CA VAL A 48 2.34 2.63 -0.09
C VAL A 48 1.90 2.86 1.35
N PHE A 49 1.30 1.85 1.96
CA PHE A 49 0.91 1.84 3.37
C PHE A 49 1.96 1.10 4.20
N SER A 50 2.58 1.80 5.15
CA SER A 50 3.68 1.33 6.00
C SER A 50 3.40 1.66 7.47
N PRO A 51 2.44 0.98 8.11
CA PRO A 51 2.00 1.30 9.47
C PRO A 51 3.11 1.08 10.51
N THR A 52 3.35 2.08 11.34
CA THR A 52 4.29 2.03 12.49
C THR A 52 3.66 1.46 13.77
N SER A 53 2.33 1.36 13.80
CA SER A 53 1.56 0.90 14.96
C SER A 53 0.35 0.08 14.52
N THR A 54 -0.14 -0.77 15.43
CA THR A 54 -1.32 -1.60 15.19
C THR A 54 -2.60 -0.77 15.17
N GLY A 55 -3.62 -1.30 14.52
CA GLY A 55 -4.95 -0.68 14.45
C GLY A 55 -5.23 0.03 13.13
N SER A 56 -6.45 0.55 13.01
CA SER A 56 -6.93 1.22 11.81
C SER A 56 -6.23 2.57 11.60
N LYS A 57 -5.80 2.82 10.36
CA LYS A 57 -5.14 4.04 9.90
C LYS A 57 -5.94 4.66 8.77
N SER A 58 -6.06 5.99 8.78
CA SER A 58 -6.77 6.74 7.74
C SER A 58 -6.06 8.03 7.35
N ALA A 59 -6.07 8.33 6.06
CA ALA A 59 -5.53 9.55 5.50
C ALA A 59 -6.33 9.96 4.26
N THR A 60 -6.09 11.16 3.74
CA THR A 60 -6.71 11.67 2.51
C THR A 60 -5.62 11.97 1.50
N LEU A 61 -5.68 11.31 0.34
CA LEU A 61 -4.91 11.64 -0.85
C LEU A 61 -5.63 12.75 -1.61
N SER A 62 -4.93 13.85 -1.90
CA SER A 62 -5.46 15.00 -2.63
C SER A 62 -4.73 15.17 -3.95
N ILE A 63 -5.48 15.25 -5.05
CA ILE A 63 -5.00 15.38 -6.42
C ILE A 63 -5.57 16.69 -7.00
N PRO A 64 -4.89 17.83 -6.78
CA PRO A 64 -5.28 19.11 -7.36
C PRO A 64 -4.97 19.15 -8.87
N SER A 65 -5.85 19.79 -9.64
CA SER A 65 -5.68 20.02 -11.07
C SER A 65 -6.32 21.33 -11.53
N ASP A 66 -6.14 21.69 -12.80
CA ASP A 66 -6.82 22.81 -13.45
C ASP A 66 -8.15 22.43 -14.12
N ASP A 67 -8.69 21.24 -13.84
CA ASP A 67 -10.02 20.83 -14.27
C ASP A 67 -11.08 21.78 -13.66
N PRO A 68 -11.89 22.48 -14.49
CA PRO A 68 -12.88 23.43 -14.00
C PRO A 68 -14.07 22.76 -13.30
N ASP A 69 -14.38 21.50 -13.64
CA ASP A 69 -15.48 20.75 -13.04
C ASP A 69 -15.05 20.13 -11.70
N GLU A 70 -13.80 19.65 -11.62
CA GLU A 70 -13.24 19.04 -10.41
C GLU A 70 -11.79 19.47 -10.15
N ALA A 71 -11.63 20.72 -9.68
CA ALA A 71 -10.32 21.31 -9.42
C ALA A 71 -9.46 20.52 -8.40
N THR A 72 -10.06 19.68 -7.57
CA THR A 72 -9.31 18.78 -6.66
C THR A 72 -10.11 17.52 -6.38
N VAL A 73 -9.52 16.38 -6.71
CA VAL A 73 -10.05 15.05 -6.36
C VAL A 73 -9.46 14.63 -5.00
N ASN A 74 -10.31 14.23 -4.06
CA ASN A 74 -9.90 13.73 -2.74
C ASN A 74 -10.29 12.25 -2.57
N ILE A 75 -9.35 11.41 -2.17
CA ILE A 75 -9.53 9.97 -1.99
C ILE A 75 -9.17 9.59 -0.56
N ILE A 76 -10.10 8.93 0.13
CA ILE A 76 -9.84 8.41 1.48
C ILE A 76 -8.99 7.13 1.37
N LEU A 77 -7.84 7.15 2.03
CA LEU A 77 -6.96 6.01 2.22
C LEU A 77 -7.30 5.35 3.56
N SER A 78 -7.33 4.02 3.58
CA SER A 78 -7.50 3.25 4.80
C SER A 78 -6.61 2.02 4.80
N GLY A 79 -6.13 1.64 5.98
CA GLY A 79 -5.32 0.45 6.20
C GLY A 79 -5.41 -0.01 7.65
N THR A 80 -4.95 -1.21 7.94
CA THR A 80 -4.87 -1.73 9.32
C THR A 80 -3.46 -2.22 9.57
N GLY A 81 -2.78 -1.61 10.54
CA GLY A 81 -1.49 -2.09 11.03
C GLY A 81 -1.67 -3.35 11.87
N THR A 82 -0.83 -4.34 11.61
CA THR A 82 -0.77 -5.59 12.38
C THR A 82 0.58 -5.72 13.05
N GLU A 83 0.62 -6.29 14.24
CA GLU A 83 1.88 -6.62 14.90
C GLU A 83 2.60 -7.66 14.03
N GLY A 84 3.84 -7.38 13.63
CA GLY A 84 4.66 -8.37 12.97
C GLY A 84 4.77 -9.59 13.88
N ALA A 85 4.55 -10.79 13.35
CA ALA A 85 4.69 -12.01 14.14
C ALA A 85 6.02 -11.93 14.91
N PRO A 86 6.04 -12.14 16.24
CA PRO A 86 7.30 -12.18 16.96
C PRO A 86 8.20 -13.18 16.24
N PRO A 87 9.52 -12.89 16.10
CA PRO A 87 10.42 -13.89 15.55
C PRO A 87 10.16 -15.16 16.34
N ALA A 88 9.88 -16.26 15.64
CA ALA A 88 9.68 -17.55 16.29
C ALA A 88 10.99 -17.91 16.99
N VAL A 89 11.14 -17.44 18.24
CA VAL A 89 12.21 -17.89 19.12
C VAL A 89 11.80 -19.31 19.41
N GLY A 90 12.49 -20.26 18.77
CA GLY A 90 12.43 -21.67 19.10
C GLY A 90 12.94 -21.85 20.52
N ALA A 91 12.10 -21.52 21.51
CA ALA A 91 12.28 -21.96 22.87
C ALA A 91 11.86 -23.42 22.90
N GLU A 92 12.75 -24.30 22.43
CA GLU A 92 12.72 -25.67 22.87
C GLU A 92 13.12 -25.64 24.35
N VAL A 93 12.13 -25.54 25.23
CA VAL A 93 12.32 -25.79 26.66
C VAL A 93 12.61 -27.29 26.77
N TYR A 94 13.90 -27.67 26.72
CA TYR A 94 14.29 -28.99 27.17
C TYR A 94 14.09 -29.04 28.69
N PRO A 95 13.20 -29.90 29.22
CA PRO A 95 13.10 -30.07 30.66
C PRO A 95 14.46 -30.54 31.20
N PRO A 96 14.99 -29.95 32.29
CA PRO A 96 16.38 -30.16 32.70
C PRO A 96 16.73 -31.60 33.14
N ASN A 97 15.79 -32.56 33.15
CA ASN A 97 15.98 -33.84 33.82
C ASN A 97 15.57 -35.05 32.98
N LYS A 98 16.17 -35.26 31.80
CA LYS A 98 16.24 -36.61 31.22
C LYS A 98 17.68 -36.94 30.84
N LEU A 99 18.36 -37.59 31.78
CA LEU A 99 19.67 -38.20 31.55
C LEU A 99 19.58 -39.15 30.35
N GLY A 100 20.25 -38.81 29.24
CA GLY A 100 20.68 -39.82 28.26
C GLY A 100 20.18 -39.72 26.82
N ILE A 101 20.10 -38.54 26.20
CA ILE A 101 20.03 -38.49 24.72
C ILE A 101 21.00 -37.44 24.18
N LEU A 102 22.06 -37.92 23.52
CA LEU A 102 22.87 -37.12 22.60
C LEU A 102 21.95 -36.73 21.42
N ALA A 103 21.65 -35.45 21.23
CA ALA A 103 20.91 -34.99 20.04
C ALA A 103 21.91 -34.57 18.95
N PRO A 104 22.07 -35.31 17.83
CA PRO A 104 22.99 -34.95 16.77
C PRO A 104 22.23 -34.46 15.53
N TRP A 105 21.48 -33.35 15.62
CA TRP A 105 20.87 -32.73 14.42
C TRP A 105 20.82 -31.20 14.56
N LEU A 106 21.98 -30.54 14.43
CA LEU A 106 22.01 -29.21 13.83
C LEU A 106 21.54 -29.38 12.37
N GLY A 107 20.42 -28.77 11.97
CA GLY A 107 19.93 -28.93 10.60
C GLY A 107 18.84 -27.95 10.19
N LEU A 108 19.26 -26.73 9.87
CA LEU A 108 18.61 -25.71 9.03
C LEU A 108 17.17 -25.26 9.36
N ALA A 109 17.08 -24.03 9.85
CA ALA A 109 15.95 -23.15 9.61
C ALA A 109 15.94 -22.69 8.13
N LEU A 110 14.80 -22.83 7.45
CA LEU A 110 14.49 -22.09 6.22
C LEU A 110 13.17 -21.36 6.44
N ILE A 111 13.26 -20.04 6.64
CA ILE A 111 12.12 -19.13 6.55
C ILE A 111 11.99 -18.75 5.07
N LEU A 112 10.83 -18.97 4.47
CA LEU A 112 10.45 -18.29 3.24
C LEU A 112 9.17 -17.47 3.48
N ALA A 113 9.29 -16.17 3.28
CA ALA A 113 8.23 -15.19 3.32
C ALA A 113 7.50 -15.07 1.97
N LEU A 114 6.37 -14.35 2.00
CA LEU A 114 5.62 -13.71 0.92
C LEU A 114 4.51 -14.55 0.25
N ALA A 115 3.28 -14.30 0.70
CA ALA A 115 2.13 -14.21 -0.20
C ALA A 115 1.53 -12.81 -0.05
N ALA A 116 2.11 -11.84 -0.77
CA ALA A 116 1.38 -10.63 -1.12
C ALA A 116 0.23 -11.07 -2.05
N GLY A 117 -0.97 -11.16 -1.49
CA GLY A 117 -2.18 -11.34 -2.27
C GLY A 117 -2.44 -10.05 -3.05
N TRP A 118 -2.03 -10.01 -4.31
CA TRP A 118 -2.44 -8.99 -5.26
C TRP A 118 -3.95 -9.13 -5.46
N GLY A 119 -4.74 -8.38 -4.71
CA GLY A 119 -6.17 -8.22 -4.97
C GLY A 119 -6.35 -7.37 -6.22
N ILE A 120 -6.53 -8.00 -7.38
CA ILE A 120 -6.99 -7.31 -8.58
C ILE A 120 -8.47 -6.97 -8.36
N LEU A 121 -8.79 -5.71 -8.05
CA LEU A 121 -10.17 -5.23 -8.09
C LEU A 121 -10.55 -4.97 -9.56
N SER A 122 -11.11 -5.98 -10.22
CA SER A 122 -11.81 -5.80 -11.50
C SER A 122 -13.24 -5.35 -11.22
N LEU A 123 -13.54 -4.06 -11.44
CA LEU A 123 -14.92 -3.61 -11.55
C LEU A 123 -15.46 -4.04 -12.92
N ARG A 124 -16.22 -5.13 -12.96
CA ARG A 124 -17.06 -5.46 -14.11
C ARG A 124 -18.41 -4.77 -13.93
N ARG A 125 -18.82 -3.92 -14.86
CA ARG A 125 -20.26 -3.62 -15.00
C ARG A 125 -20.89 -4.71 -15.86
N GLY A 126 -21.80 -5.46 -15.26
CA GLY A 126 -22.78 -6.27 -15.99
C GLY A 126 -23.70 -5.33 -16.76
N GLN A 127 -23.80 -5.56 -18.07
CA GLN A 127 -24.88 -5.01 -18.88
C GLN A 127 -26.18 -5.70 -18.47
N ALA A 128 -27.25 -4.94 -18.26
CA ALA A 128 -28.61 -5.44 -18.33
C ALA A 128 -29.39 -4.50 -19.26
N HIS A 129 -29.74 -5.07 -20.41
CA HIS A 129 -30.66 -4.67 -21.50
C HIS A 129 -30.95 -3.19 -21.74
#